data_AF-A0A1D6P398-F1
#
_entry.id   AF-A0A1D6P398-F1
#
_cell.length_a   1.000
_cell.length_b   1.000
_cell.length_c   1.000
_cell.angle_alpha   90.00
_cell.angle_beta   90.00
_cell.angle_gamma   90.00
#
_symmetry.space_group_name_H-M   'P 1'
#
loop_
_entity.id
_entity.type
_entity.pdbx_description
1 polymer ?
#
loop_
_entity_poly.entity_id
_entity_poly.type
_entity_poly.pdbx_seq_one_letter_code
_entity_poly.pdbx_strand_id
1 'polypeptide(L)'
;MTKSAARSASTVSEAAAAAAAMSLPSMTKPGRNSTTSVEAATESALRVTPMKLLVRVVEARGLPAVHLNGSSDPFVKLKLGKRRAKTAVVKRSLSPAWDEEFSFLVGNVAEELVVSVLNEDKYFSNDLLGQVRLPLSQVMETDDLSLGTQWRCFQEAPWSTR
;
A
#
# COMPACT_ATOMS: atom_id res chain seq x y z
N MET A 1 6.15 52.72 -37.34
CA MET A 1 4.80 53.25 -37.66
C MET A 1 3.76 52.40 -36.93
N THR A 2 2.64 53.00 -36.50
CA THR A 2 1.34 52.37 -36.12
C THR A 2 1.36 51.16 -35.16
N LYS A 3 0.99 51.32 -33.88
CA LYS A 3 -0.41 51.26 -33.35
C LYS A 3 -1.13 49.92 -33.61
N SER A 4 -1.42 49.18 -32.54
CA SER A 4 -2.78 49.17 -31.94
C SER A 4 -2.89 48.27 -30.70
N ALA A 5 -3.85 48.59 -29.82
CA ALA A 5 -4.26 47.79 -28.67
C ALA A 5 -5.79 47.62 -28.66
N ALA A 6 -6.27 46.44 -28.25
CA ALA A 6 -7.63 46.16 -27.76
C ALA A 6 -7.55 44.83 -26.98
N ARG A 7 -7.85 44.71 -25.68
CA ARG A 7 -9.10 44.92 -24.89
C ARG A 7 -10.22 43.91 -25.14
N SER A 8 -10.56 43.18 -24.07
CA SER A 8 -11.92 42.75 -23.67
C SER A 8 -12.60 41.65 -24.53
N ALA A 9 -13.60 40.87 -24.05
CA ALA A 9 -13.99 40.40 -22.71
C ALA A 9 -15.22 39.45 -22.86
N SER A 10 -15.49 38.58 -21.87
CA SER A 10 -16.78 37.84 -21.70
C SER A 10 -17.09 36.79 -22.81
N THR A 11 -18.03 35.83 -22.70
CA THR A 11 -19.22 35.64 -21.83
C THR A 11 -19.45 34.16 -21.44
N VAL A 12 -20.23 33.95 -20.37
CA VAL A 12 -20.85 32.66 -19.96
C VAL A 12 -22.26 32.49 -20.56
N SER A 13 -22.65 31.24 -20.89
CA SER A 13 -24.02 30.62 -20.85
C SER A 13 -23.97 29.25 -21.61
N GLU A 14 -24.85 28.25 -21.48
CA GLU A 14 -26.06 28.03 -20.67
C GLU A 14 -26.46 26.52 -20.64
N ALA A 15 -27.54 26.19 -19.92
CA ALA A 15 -28.50 25.09 -20.19
C ALA A 15 -28.05 23.62 -19.92
N ALA A 16 -28.93 22.70 -19.50
CA ALA A 16 -30.35 22.77 -19.15
C ALA A 16 -30.70 21.81 -17.99
N ALA A 17 -31.81 22.05 -17.30
CA ALA A 17 -32.37 21.18 -16.28
C ALA A 17 -33.33 20.12 -16.86
N ALA A 18 -33.56 19.04 -16.11
CA ALA A 18 -34.78 18.24 -16.19
C ALA A 18 -35.10 17.67 -14.81
N ALA A 19 -36.38 17.77 -14.40
CA ALA A 19 -36.87 17.30 -13.11
C ALA A 19 -38.03 16.31 -13.30
N ALA A 20 -38.22 15.40 -12.34
CA ALA A 20 -39.49 14.71 -12.13
C ALA A 20 -39.58 14.27 -10.65
N ALA A 21 -40.78 14.40 -10.07
CA ALA A 21 -41.09 14.06 -8.67
C ALA A 21 -42.31 13.13 -8.63
N MET A 22 -42.62 12.56 -7.45
CA MET A 22 -43.88 11.94 -6.95
C MET A 22 -43.50 10.83 -5.93
N SER A 23 -44.15 10.60 -4.78
CA SER A 23 -45.18 11.33 -4.02
C SER A 23 -45.12 10.90 -2.54
N LEU A 24 -45.53 11.76 -1.60
CA LEU A 24 -45.67 11.43 -0.17
C LEU A 24 -47.12 11.04 0.19
N PRO A 25 -47.33 10.07 1.09
CA PRO A 25 -48.58 9.94 1.85
C PRO A 25 -48.44 10.35 3.33
N SER A 26 -49.55 10.81 3.89
CA SER A 26 -49.75 11.03 5.32
C SER A 26 -51.26 10.96 5.62
N MET A 27 -51.76 10.82 6.86
CA MET A 27 -51.13 10.77 8.18
C MET A 27 -52.05 9.98 9.13
N THR A 28 -51.56 9.34 10.20
CA THR A 28 -52.27 9.26 11.52
C THR A 28 -51.47 8.59 12.65
N LYS A 29 -51.73 9.07 13.88
CA LYS A 29 -51.44 8.49 15.21
C LYS A 29 -52.81 8.47 15.98
N PRO A 30 -53.01 7.82 17.14
CA PRO A 30 -52.03 7.38 18.15
C PRO A 30 -52.24 5.96 18.75
N GLY A 31 -51.29 5.51 19.60
CA GLY A 31 -51.40 4.27 20.40
C GLY A 31 -50.22 4.15 21.38
N ARG A 32 -50.41 3.53 22.55
CA ARG A 32 -49.53 3.66 23.74
C ARG A 32 -48.80 2.34 24.10
N ASN A 33 -47.59 2.47 24.65
CA ASN A 33 -46.88 1.55 25.59
C ASN A 33 -46.02 0.36 25.08
N SER A 34 -45.06 0.03 25.97
CA SER A 34 -44.25 -1.21 26.12
C SER A 34 -43.22 -1.58 25.05
N THR A 35 -42.05 -0.94 25.16
CA THR A 35 -40.73 -1.58 25.32
C THR A 35 -40.72 -3.12 25.44
N THR A 36 -40.25 -3.84 24.40
CA THR A 36 -39.49 -5.09 24.56
C THR A 36 -38.52 -5.30 23.39
N SER A 37 -37.22 -5.34 23.69
CA SER A 37 -36.11 -5.99 22.96
C SER A 37 -36.17 -6.17 21.44
N VAL A 38 -35.54 -5.25 20.71
CA VAL A 38 -34.86 -5.55 19.41
C VAL A 38 -33.33 -5.60 19.53
N GLU A 39 -32.79 -5.41 20.75
CA GLU A 39 -31.35 -5.25 21.02
C GLU A 39 -30.65 -6.55 21.47
N ALA A 40 -31.30 -7.71 21.31
CA ALA A 40 -30.83 -8.99 21.81
C ALA A 40 -30.45 -10.02 20.72
N ALA A 41 -30.36 -9.60 19.45
CA ALA A 41 -30.15 -10.50 18.30
C ALA A 41 -29.17 -9.95 17.23
N THR A 42 -28.08 -9.32 17.66
CA THR A 42 -26.81 -9.39 16.90
C THR A 42 -25.79 -10.10 17.78
N GLU A 43 -26.14 -11.37 17.98
CA GLU A 43 -25.34 -12.47 18.46
C GLU A 43 -23.84 -12.29 18.21
N SER A 44 -23.08 -12.47 19.29
CA SER A 44 -21.63 -12.43 19.43
C SER A 44 -20.85 -13.16 18.34
N ALA A 45 -20.79 -12.58 17.14
CA ALA A 45 -19.74 -12.88 16.18
C ALA A 45 -18.42 -12.57 16.89
N LEU A 46 -17.69 -13.64 17.23
CA LEU A 46 -16.37 -13.61 17.86
C LEU A 46 -15.56 -12.49 17.20
N ARG A 47 -15.15 -11.47 17.98
CA ARG A 47 -14.35 -10.35 17.45
C ARG A 47 -12.95 -10.84 17.16
N VAL A 48 -12.81 -11.61 16.08
CA VAL A 48 -11.53 -11.98 15.47
C VAL A 48 -10.93 -10.68 14.96
N THR A 49 -10.15 -10.03 15.82
CA THR A 49 -9.35 -8.87 15.45
C THR A 49 -8.44 -9.31 14.31
N PRO A 50 -8.55 -8.72 13.11
CA PRO A 50 -7.77 -9.20 11.98
C PRO A 50 -6.29 -8.98 12.27
N MET A 51 -5.52 -10.06 12.20
CA MET A 51 -4.07 -10.03 12.44
C MET A 51 -3.41 -9.04 11.47
N LYS A 52 -2.46 -8.27 11.98
CA LYS A 52 -1.68 -7.30 11.21
C LYS A 52 -0.20 -7.63 11.32
N LEU A 53 0.48 -7.66 10.19
CA LEU A 53 1.93 -7.68 10.10
C LEU A 53 2.42 -6.25 9.89
N LEU A 54 3.25 -5.77 10.81
CA LEU A 54 4.03 -4.53 10.63
C LEU A 54 5.39 -4.89 10.03
N VAL A 55 5.80 -4.15 9.00
CA VAL A 55 7.06 -4.37 8.29
C VAL A 55 7.75 -3.02 8.13
N ARG A 56 8.89 -2.82 8.79
CA ARG A 56 9.71 -1.63 8.64
C ARG A 56 10.94 -1.94 7.79
N VAL A 57 11.09 -1.22 6.69
CA VAL A 57 12.20 -1.34 5.74
C VAL A 57 13.19 -0.22 6.04
N VAL A 58 14.26 -0.55 6.78
CA VAL A 58 15.22 0.45 7.28
C VAL A 58 16.22 0.84 6.19
N GLU A 59 17.11 -0.09 5.80
CA GLU A 59 18.21 0.17 4.86
C GLU A 59 18.67 -1.12 4.17
N ALA A 60 19.45 -0.99 3.10
CA ALA A 60 20.24 -2.06 2.50
C ALA A 60 21.69 -1.59 2.32
N ARG A 61 22.64 -2.53 2.23
CA ARG A 61 24.07 -2.24 2.06
C ARG A 61 24.70 -3.24 1.11
N GLY A 62 25.71 -2.81 0.36
CA GLY A 62 26.46 -3.67 -0.56
C GLY A 62 25.64 -4.13 -1.77
N LEU A 63 24.68 -3.33 -2.24
CA LEU A 63 23.93 -3.65 -3.45
C LEU A 63 24.85 -3.63 -4.68
N PRO A 64 24.62 -4.49 -5.69
CA PRO A 64 25.39 -4.45 -6.92
C PRO A 64 25.08 -3.18 -7.72
N ALA A 65 26.11 -2.64 -8.37
CA ALA A 65 26.01 -1.52 -9.30
C ALA A 65 25.55 -2.02 -10.67
N VAL A 66 24.34 -1.64 -11.10
CA VAL A 66 23.75 -2.10 -12.37
C VAL A 66 23.91 -1.06 -13.49
N HIS A 67 23.96 0.23 -13.16
CA HIS A 67 24.19 1.29 -14.15
C HIS A 67 25.68 1.53 -14.39
N LEU A 68 26.03 1.94 -15.63
CA LEU A 68 27.41 2.21 -16.06
C LEU A 68 28.15 3.30 -15.25
N ASN A 69 27.42 4.11 -14.48
CA ASN A 69 27.99 5.09 -13.57
C ASN A 69 28.44 4.51 -12.21
N GLY A 70 28.44 3.17 -12.05
CA GLY A 70 28.82 2.49 -10.81
C GLY A 70 27.75 2.57 -9.73
N SER A 71 26.48 2.68 -10.11
CA SER A 71 25.38 2.90 -9.16
C SER A 71 24.09 2.17 -9.52
N SER A 72 23.12 2.26 -8.62
CA SER A 72 21.75 1.74 -8.78
C SER A 72 20.77 2.78 -8.21
N ASP A 73 19.53 2.78 -8.67
CA ASP A 73 18.40 3.55 -8.13
C ASP A 73 17.44 2.58 -7.37
N PRO A 74 17.83 2.03 -6.20
CA PRO A 74 17.09 0.96 -5.53
C PRO A 74 15.79 1.38 -4.84
N PHE A 75 14.83 0.44 -4.85
CA PHE A 75 13.64 0.44 -4.00
C PHE A 75 13.29 -0.98 -3.55
N VAL A 76 12.53 -1.11 -2.47
CA VAL A 76 12.04 -2.40 -1.96
C VAL A 76 10.59 -2.59 -2.34
N LYS A 77 10.27 -3.79 -2.83
CA LYS A 77 8.91 -4.26 -3.11
C LYS A 77 8.55 -5.35 -2.09
N LEU A 78 7.50 -5.09 -1.34
CA LEU A 78 6.92 -6.03 -0.37
C LEU A 78 5.71 -6.71 -0.98
N LYS A 79 5.57 -8.03 -0.80
CA LYS A 79 4.40 -8.80 -1.21
C LYS A 79 4.02 -9.79 -0.12
N LEU A 80 2.76 -9.73 0.34
CA LEU A 80 2.17 -10.70 1.26
C LEU A 80 0.88 -11.25 0.62
N GLY A 81 1.01 -12.43 0.00
CA GLY A 81 -0.06 -13.05 -0.78
C GLY A 81 -0.48 -12.20 -1.97
N LYS A 82 -1.71 -11.66 -1.91
CA LYS A 82 -2.27 -10.73 -2.92
C LYS A 82 -1.88 -9.27 -2.68
N ARG A 83 -1.52 -8.89 -1.44
CA ARG A 83 -1.18 -7.51 -1.06
C ARG A 83 0.24 -7.17 -1.51
N ARG A 84 0.46 -5.91 -1.88
CA ARG A 84 1.75 -5.38 -2.35
C ARG A 84 1.95 -3.96 -1.83
N ALA A 85 3.18 -3.63 -1.47
CA ALA A 85 3.63 -2.27 -1.23
C ALA A 85 5.02 -2.06 -1.87
N LYS A 86 5.44 -0.81 -1.98
CA LYS A 86 6.82 -0.47 -2.34
C LYS A 86 7.28 0.76 -1.56
N THR A 87 8.58 0.86 -1.32
CA THR A 87 9.22 2.07 -0.79
C THR A 87 9.34 3.15 -1.86
N ALA A 88 9.77 4.33 -1.44
CA ALA A 88 10.40 5.30 -2.32
C ALA A 88 11.66 4.72 -2.99
N VAL A 89 12.06 5.37 -4.09
CA VAL A 89 13.27 5.06 -4.85
C VAL A 89 14.38 5.97 -4.37
N VAL A 90 15.45 5.39 -3.84
CA VAL A 90 16.66 6.13 -3.48
C VAL A 90 17.57 6.16 -4.70
N LYS A 91 17.83 7.33 -5.25
CA LYS A 91 18.64 7.46 -6.48
C LYS A 91 20.13 7.38 -6.16
N ARG A 92 20.87 6.73 -7.06
CA ARG A 92 22.33 6.63 -7.10
C ARG A 92 22.95 6.19 -5.77
N SER A 93 22.49 5.06 -5.23
CA SER A 93 23.00 4.49 -3.99
C SER A 93 23.14 2.97 -4.03
N LEU A 94 24.26 2.47 -3.51
CA LEU A 94 24.48 1.05 -3.21
C LEU A 94 24.26 0.71 -1.72
N SER A 95 23.96 1.73 -0.92
CA SER A 95 23.61 1.65 0.50
C SER A 95 22.40 2.56 0.81
N PRO A 96 21.22 2.26 0.26
CA PRO A 96 20.02 3.08 0.46
C PRO A 96 19.47 2.96 1.88
N ALA A 97 18.95 4.07 2.40
CA ALA A 97 18.11 4.11 3.59
C ALA A 97 16.71 4.59 3.19
N TRP A 98 15.68 3.91 3.68
CA TRP A 98 14.28 4.23 3.45
C TRP A 98 13.57 4.62 4.76
N ASP A 99 13.79 3.81 5.80
CA ASP A 99 13.09 3.88 7.11
C ASP A 99 11.55 4.00 6.99
N GLU A 100 10.98 3.23 6.06
CA GLU A 100 9.55 3.23 5.76
C GLU A 100 8.82 2.05 6.44
N GLU A 101 7.68 2.33 7.07
CA GLU A 101 6.84 1.31 7.71
C GLU A 101 5.58 1.00 6.89
N PHE A 102 5.25 -0.28 6.80
CA PHE A 102 4.10 -0.81 6.08
C PHE A 102 3.28 -1.72 7.00
N SER A 103 1.95 -1.59 6.95
CA SER A 103 1.03 -2.52 7.60
C SER A 103 0.30 -3.38 6.57
N PHE A 104 0.33 -4.68 6.77
CA PHE A 104 -0.47 -5.64 6.02
C PHE A 104 -1.45 -6.32 6.96
N LEU A 105 -2.72 -6.42 6.58
CA LEU A 105 -3.59 -7.45 7.15
C LEU A 105 -2.96 -8.83 6.83
N VAL A 106 -3.14 -9.83 7.68
CA VAL A 106 -2.77 -11.23 7.40
C VAL A 106 -4.04 -11.98 6.96
N GLY A 107 -3.98 -12.71 5.84
CA GLY A 107 -5.12 -13.46 5.31
C GLY A 107 -5.05 -14.94 5.70
N ASN A 108 -3.86 -15.52 5.60
CA ASN A 108 -3.52 -16.85 6.08
C ASN A 108 -2.12 -16.81 6.72
N VAL A 109 -1.95 -17.52 7.83
CA VAL A 109 -0.67 -17.67 8.54
C VAL A 109 0.36 -18.50 7.79
N ALA A 110 -0.08 -19.28 6.79
CA ALA A 110 0.79 -19.98 5.84
C ALA A 110 1.32 -19.09 4.70
N GLU A 111 1.03 -17.78 4.70
CA GLU A 111 1.61 -16.84 3.73
C GLU A 111 3.12 -16.61 3.99
N GLU A 112 3.85 -16.26 2.92
CA GLU A 112 5.20 -15.70 3.00
C GLU A 112 5.18 -14.19 2.70
N LEU A 113 5.91 -13.41 3.48
CA LEU A 113 6.31 -12.06 3.10
C LEU A 113 7.52 -12.17 2.17
N VAL A 114 7.33 -11.81 0.90
CA VAL A 114 8.42 -11.70 -0.07
C VAL A 114 8.90 -10.26 -0.10
N VAL A 115 10.16 -10.06 0.27
CA VAL A 115 10.88 -8.79 0.23
C VAL A 115 11.83 -8.84 -0.97
N SER A 116 11.66 -7.96 -1.95
CA SER A 116 12.54 -7.90 -3.13
C SER A 116 13.14 -6.50 -3.25
N VAL A 117 14.47 -6.42 -3.36
CA VAL A 117 15.17 -5.18 -3.68
C VAL A 117 15.32 -5.12 -5.20
N LEU A 118 14.83 -4.05 -5.83
CA LEU A 118 14.92 -3.85 -7.26
C LEU A 118 15.56 -2.51 -7.60
N ASN A 119 16.20 -2.45 -8.76
CA ASN A 119 16.63 -1.22 -9.40
C ASN A 119 15.45 -0.59 -10.17
N GLU A 120 15.18 0.70 -10.06
CA GLU A 120 14.19 1.35 -10.93
C GLU A 120 14.82 1.66 -12.30
N ASP A 121 14.30 1.04 -13.36
CA ASP A 121 14.55 1.46 -14.73
C ASP A 121 13.30 2.18 -15.27
N LYS A 122 13.51 3.33 -15.92
CA LYS A 122 12.42 4.17 -16.45
C LYS A 122 11.93 3.76 -17.83
N TYR A 123 12.71 2.96 -18.55
CA TYR A 123 12.50 2.58 -19.93
C TYR A 123 12.35 1.07 -20.10
N PHE A 124 12.90 0.27 -19.17
CA PHE A 124 12.88 -1.19 -19.19
C PHE A 124 12.25 -1.80 -17.93
N SER A 125 12.34 -3.11 -17.78
CA SER A 125 11.91 -3.82 -16.57
C SER A 125 12.94 -3.65 -15.45
N ASN A 126 12.49 -3.24 -14.27
CA ASN A 126 13.28 -3.16 -13.04
C ASN A 126 14.10 -4.43 -12.74
N ASP A 127 15.41 -4.29 -12.61
CA ASP A 127 16.32 -5.40 -12.29
C ASP A 127 16.15 -5.88 -10.85
N LEU A 128 16.15 -7.20 -10.64
CA LEU A 128 16.15 -7.78 -9.30
C LEU A 128 17.58 -7.79 -8.75
N LEU A 129 17.83 -7.01 -7.69
CA LEU A 129 19.11 -6.94 -6.99
C LEU A 129 19.24 -8.03 -5.92
N GLY A 130 18.12 -8.44 -5.32
CA GLY A 130 18.10 -9.51 -4.32
C GLY A 130 16.69 -9.76 -3.75
N GLN A 131 16.48 -10.95 -3.16
CA GLN A 131 15.19 -11.33 -2.56
C GLN A 131 15.38 -12.01 -1.21
N VAL A 132 14.46 -11.77 -0.27
CA VAL A 132 14.30 -12.53 0.98
C VAL A 132 12.85 -12.99 1.07
N ARG A 133 12.64 -14.21 1.56
CA ARG A 133 11.32 -14.82 1.80
C ARG A 133 11.19 -15.13 3.28
N LEU A 134 10.13 -14.64 3.90
CA LEU A 134 9.86 -14.76 5.33
C LEU A 134 8.50 -15.44 5.54
N PRO A 135 8.47 -16.76 5.81
CA PRO A 135 7.25 -17.43 6.22
C PRO A 135 6.70 -16.80 7.50
N LEU A 136 5.40 -16.51 7.56
CA LEU A 136 4.83 -15.92 8.78
C LEU A 136 4.88 -16.87 9.99
N SER A 137 5.05 -18.18 9.79
CA SER A 137 5.29 -19.13 10.87
C SER A 137 6.50 -18.74 11.73
N GLN A 138 7.59 -18.25 11.12
CA GLN A 138 8.77 -17.78 11.85
C GLN A 138 8.48 -16.61 12.80
N VAL A 139 7.46 -15.79 12.46
CA VAL A 139 6.99 -14.70 13.32
C VAL A 139 6.10 -15.23 14.44
N MET A 140 5.30 -16.27 14.16
CA MET A 140 4.38 -16.86 15.13
C MET A 140 5.04 -17.85 16.09
N GLU A 141 6.24 -18.32 15.75
CA GLU A 141 7.08 -19.19 16.58
C GLU A 141 7.86 -18.41 17.66
N THR A 142 7.89 -17.06 17.62
CA THR A 142 8.55 -16.23 18.64
C THR A 142 7.59 -15.74 19.72
N ASP A 143 8.08 -15.68 20.96
CA ASP A 143 7.27 -15.31 22.15
C ASP A 143 6.67 -13.90 22.07
N ASP A 144 7.34 -12.97 21.38
CA ASP A 144 6.92 -11.58 21.21
C ASP A 144 6.21 -11.31 19.86
N LEU A 145 5.94 -12.36 19.08
CA LEU A 145 5.35 -12.31 17.74
C LEU A 145 6.10 -11.37 16.78
N SER A 146 7.43 -11.31 16.93
CA SER A 146 8.31 -10.42 16.18
C SER A 146 9.59 -11.13 15.74
N LEU A 147 10.14 -10.70 14.61
CA LEU A 147 11.50 -11.03 14.20
C LEU A 147 12.51 -9.94 14.63
N GLY A 148 12.06 -8.91 15.34
CA GLY A 148 12.87 -7.76 15.73
C GLY A 148 13.42 -6.96 14.55
N THR A 149 14.31 -6.01 14.84
CA THR A 149 15.11 -5.33 13.81
C THR A 149 16.42 -6.09 13.62
N GLN A 150 16.59 -6.75 12.48
CA GLN A 150 17.78 -7.55 12.17
C GLN A 150 18.16 -7.48 10.69
N TRP A 151 19.45 -7.59 10.40
CA TRP A 151 19.95 -7.76 9.04
C TRP A 151 19.57 -9.13 8.48
N ARG A 152 19.19 -9.17 7.20
CA ARG A 152 18.99 -10.43 6.46
C ARG A 152 19.71 -10.34 5.13
N CYS A 153 20.58 -11.31 4.86
CA CYS A 153 21.26 -11.45 3.58
C CYS A 153 20.22 -11.76 2.48
N PHE A 154 20.34 -11.09 1.34
CA PHE A 154 19.52 -11.41 0.18
C PHE A 154 19.96 -12.75 -0.40
N GLN A 155 19.00 -13.55 -0.87
CA GLN A 155 19.28 -14.57 -1.87
C GLN A 155 19.64 -13.80 -3.15
N GLU A 156 20.86 -14.02 -3.64
CA GLU A 156 21.35 -13.38 -4.85
C GLU A 156 20.48 -13.72 -6.05
N ALA A 157 20.38 -12.80 -7.00
CA ALA A 157 19.73 -13.10 -8.26
C ALA A 157 20.58 -14.12 -9.06
N PRO A 158 19.97 -15.11 -9.75
CA PRO A 158 20.70 -16.21 -10.41
C PRO A 158 21.72 -15.82 -11.48
N TRP A 159 21.86 -14.54 -11.80
CA TRP A 159 22.80 -14.00 -12.78
C TRP A 159 24.11 -13.47 -12.17
N SER A 160 24.27 -13.44 -10.84
CA SER A 160 25.45 -12.87 -10.16
C SER A 160 26.77 -13.60 -10.44
N THR A 161 26.72 -14.84 -10.92
CA THR A 161 27.90 -15.70 -11.10
C THR A 161 28.42 -15.70 -12.54
N ARG A 162 29.28 -14.74 -12.89
CA ARG A 162 30.24 -14.87 -14.01
C ARG A 162 31.45 -13.96 -13.86
#